data_AF-A0A4S4D5M3-F1
#
_entry.id   AF-A0A4S4D5M3-F1
#
_cell.length_a   1.000
_cell.length_b   1.000
_cell.length_c   1.000
_cell.angle_alpha   90.00
_cell.angle_beta   90.00
_cell.angle_gamma   90.00
#
_symmetry.space_group_name_H-M   'P 1'
#
loop_
_entity.id
_entity.type
_entity.pdbx_description
1 polymer ?
#
loop_
_entity_poly.entity_id
_entity_poly.type
_entity_poly.pdbx_seq_one_letter_code
_entity_poly.pdbx_strand_id
1 'polypeptide(L)'
;MIRAYSKLHNCQEPIILFGRMLALGLDPDKYTFTFVITSCSHQLSLVYGEMVHSMAVKNGFESDLYVGNVLISMYSVFVKLEDAHKVFDQMSDRDVSSWTSLLCGYAKHGEMGRACEIFDKMPLRNNVSWTVMISGFVGVGRYIEALSYFSDMLCDDEVQASEAVLVCALSACAHLGALDQGNWIHGYIGKSRISVSSNISTALIDMYAKCGKINCAAQVFNGISRKDIHNFTSMISGLSIHGRGNDALCVFYQMLVENVKPNEITFLGVLNGCSHSGLVDEGSSIFYNMESLWGVVPKIEHYGCYIDLLGRAGYLERAFKIVKSMPMDPDIIIWRSLLNGCRIHRDANLAECIVNHIGELNSRSCDGGEVLLSNLYASLGRWEGVVEVRKLMGERRNESNPGCSWIEVGGVVHEFRVADTFHPQIAEIRDNLNEILKKASLRGYVAKTMQVSFDLSEEEKEQAVAWHSEKLAVAFAMMSTLPGTAIRIVKNLRTCEDCHLALKAISKVFGREIIVRDRSRFHTFKEGDCSCNDYW
;
A
#
# COMPACT_ATOMS: atom_id res chain seq x y z
N MET A 1 -38.47 -21.70 6.81
CA MET A 1 -37.31 -22.48 6.32
C MET A 1 -36.38 -21.63 5.46
N ILE A 2 -36.87 -20.99 4.38
CA ILE A 2 -36.09 -20.08 3.51
C ILE A 2 -35.24 -19.08 4.32
N ARG A 3 -35.86 -18.34 5.26
CA ARG A 3 -35.13 -17.41 6.16
C ARG A 3 -33.98 -18.06 6.94
N ALA A 4 -34.16 -19.28 7.44
CA ALA A 4 -33.15 -19.96 8.24
C ALA A 4 -31.93 -20.35 7.39
N TYR A 5 -32.17 -20.91 6.20
CA TYR A 5 -31.13 -21.34 5.29
C TYR A 5 -30.43 -20.18 4.55
N SER A 6 -31.10 -19.02 4.39
CA SER A 6 -30.51 -17.85 3.70
C SER A 6 -29.22 -17.31 4.32
N LYS A 7 -28.94 -17.64 5.58
CA LYS A 7 -27.72 -17.23 6.29
C LYS A 7 -26.51 -18.13 6.01
N LEU A 8 -26.70 -19.25 5.30
CA LEU A 8 -25.62 -20.19 5.00
C LEU A 8 -24.98 -19.82 3.66
N HIS A 9 -23.64 -19.72 3.63
CA HIS A 9 -22.89 -19.49 2.39
C HIS A 9 -22.94 -20.70 1.46
N ASN A 10 -23.04 -20.47 0.15
CA ASN A 10 -23.16 -21.49 -0.89
C ASN A 10 -24.33 -22.48 -0.70
N CYS A 11 -25.36 -22.11 0.05
CA CYS A 11 -26.53 -22.94 0.25
C CYS A 11 -27.57 -22.65 -0.82
N GLN A 12 -27.94 -23.65 -1.62
CA GLN A 12 -29.02 -23.54 -2.63
C GLN A 12 -30.41 -23.85 -2.06
N GLU A 13 -30.49 -24.31 -0.81
CA GLU A 13 -31.74 -24.71 -0.17
C GLU A 13 -32.81 -23.60 -0.18
N PRO A 14 -32.50 -22.31 0.04
CA PRO A 14 -33.49 -21.24 -0.07
C PRO A 14 -34.11 -21.12 -1.47
N ILE A 15 -33.30 -21.34 -2.52
CA ILE A 15 -33.73 -21.27 -3.93
C ILE A 15 -34.60 -22.48 -4.27
N ILE A 16 -34.22 -23.67 -3.81
CA ILE A 16 -34.99 -24.91 -3.99
C ILE A 16 -36.35 -24.82 -3.28
N LEU A 17 -36.35 -24.38 -2.03
CA LEU A 17 -37.57 -24.18 -1.25
C LEU A 17 -38.48 -23.11 -1.85
N PHE A 18 -37.91 -22.06 -2.44
CA PHE A 18 -38.65 -21.06 -3.20
C PHE A 18 -39.32 -21.67 -4.45
N GLY A 19 -38.59 -22.47 -5.22
CA GLY A 19 -39.16 -23.21 -6.35
C GLY A 19 -40.31 -24.14 -5.94
N ARG A 20 -40.18 -24.84 -4.81
CA ARG A 20 -41.24 -25.68 -4.25
C ARG A 20 -42.45 -24.89 -3.79
N MET A 21 -42.25 -23.72 -3.18
CA MET A 21 -43.32 -22.81 -2.77
C MET A 21 -44.17 -22.39 -3.98
N LEU A 22 -43.51 -21.99 -5.07
CA LEU A 22 -44.18 -21.64 -6.32
C LEU A 22 -44.92 -22.84 -6.94
N ALA A 23 -44.32 -24.03 -6.93
CA ALA A 23 -44.95 -25.25 -7.44
C ALA A 23 -46.20 -25.68 -6.65
N LEU A 24 -46.30 -25.27 -5.38
CA LEU A 24 -47.48 -25.49 -4.53
C LEU A 24 -48.55 -24.39 -4.70
N GLY A 25 -48.33 -23.41 -5.57
CA GLY A 25 -49.25 -22.29 -5.78
C GLY A 25 -49.31 -21.31 -4.61
N LEU A 26 -48.24 -21.22 -3.81
CA LEU A 26 -48.15 -20.28 -2.70
C LEU A 26 -47.51 -18.96 -3.17
N ASP A 27 -48.16 -17.84 -2.86
CA ASP A 27 -47.70 -16.51 -3.25
C ASP A 27 -46.50 -16.02 -2.41
N PRO A 28 -45.37 -15.67 -3.03
CA PRO A 28 -44.26 -15.05 -2.33
C PRO A 28 -44.60 -13.66 -1.79
N ASP A 29 -44.14 -13.36 -0.58
CA ASP A 29 -44.19 -12.01 -0.02
C ASP A 29 -42.82 -11.31 -0.10
N LYS A 30 -42.79 -10.02 0.28
CA LYS A 30 -41.56 -9.21 0.31
C LYS A 30 -40.43 -9.85 1.13
N TYR A 31 -40.76 -10.54 2.22
CA TYR A 31 -39.77 -11.20 3.07
C TYR A 31 -39.20 -12.44 2.39
N THR A 32 -40.02 -13.20 1.67
CA THR A 32 -39.60 -14.34 0.86
C THR A 32 -38.58 -13.89 -0.18
N PHE A 33 -38.88 -12.85 -0.96
CA PHE A 33 -37.92 -12.29 -1.92
C PHE A 33 -36.65 -11.79 -1.24
N THR A 34 -36.77 -11.05 -0.13
CA THR A 34 -35.61 -10.53 0.62
C THR A 34 -34.61 -11.63 0.97
N PHE A 35 -35.08 -12.76 1.53
CA PHE A 35 -34.21 -13.86 1.95
C PHE A 35 -33.68 -14.70 0.78
N VAL A 36 -34.50 -14.92 -0.26
CA VAL A 36 -34.05 -15.67 -1.44
C VAL A 36 -32.98 -14.89 -2.20
N ILE A 37 -33.17 -13.58 -2.41
CA ILE A 37 -32.19 -12.71 -3.09
C ILE A 37 -30.89 -12.63 -2.28
N THR A 38 -30.99 -12.52 -0.95
CA THR A 38 -29.80 -12.58 -0.07
C THR A 38 -29.05 -13.91 -0.28
N SER A 39 -29.77 -15.03 -0.35
CA SER A 39 -29.16 -16.33 -0.66
C SER A 39 -28.52 -16.38 -2.05
N CYS A 40 -29.11 -15.69 -3.04
CA CYS A 40 -28.53 -15.56 -4.39
C CYS A 40 -27.20 -14.81 -4.38
N SER A 41 -27.04 -13.80 -3.52
CA SER A 41 -25.78 -13.07 -3.36
C SER A 41 -24.63 -13.93 -2.81
N HIS A 42 -24.96 -15.07 -2.20
CA HIS A 42 -23.97 -16.05 -1.70
C HIS A 42 -23.69 -17.18 -2.70
N GLN A 43 -24.14 -17.08 -3.95
CA GLN A 43 -23.89 -18.08 -4.99
C GLN A 43 -22.73 -17.67 -5.90
N LEU A 44 -22.23 -18.62 -6.69
CA LEU A 44 -21.19 -18.37 -7.70
C LEU A 44 -21.73 -17.73 -8.99
N SER A 45 -23.06 -17.77 -9.21
CA SER A 45 -23.68 -17.32 -10.45
C SER A 45 -24.84 -16.38 -10.20
N LEU A 46 -24.84 -15.27 -10.95
CA LEU A 46 -25.85 -14.23 -10.93
C LEU A 46 -27.21 -14.71 -11.48
N VAL A 47 -27.24 -15.78 -12.27
CA VAL A 47 -28.44 -16.23 -13.00
C VAL A 47 -29.65 -16.43 -12.08
N TYR A 48 -29.45 -17.05 -10.92
CA TYR A 48 -30.54 -17.23 -9.95
C TYR A 48 -31.05 -15.90 -9.39
N GLY A 49 -30.15 -14.93 -9.18
CA GLY A 49 -30.51 -13.58 -8.74
C GLY A 49 -31.38 -12.86 -9.76
N GLU A 50 -31.04 -12.93 -11.06
CA GLU A 50 -31.83 -12.33 -12.15
C GLU A 50 -33.21 -12.98 -12.31
N MET A 51 -33.28 -14.30 -12.17
CA MET A 51 -34.56 -15.03 -12.20
C MET A 51 -35.47 -14.62 -11.05
N VAL A 52 -34.93 -14.55 -9.82
CA VAL A 52 -35.69 -14.15 -8.63
C VAL A 52 -36.07 -12.67 -8.69
N HIS A 53 -35.19 -11.79 -9.19
CA HIS A 53 -35.51 -10.38 -9.44
C HIS A 53 -36.68 -10.25 -10.44
N SER A 54 -36.62 -10.95 -11.58
CA SER A 54 -37.70 -10.96 -12.56
C SER A 54 -39.03 -11.43 -11.96
N MET A 55 -38.97 -12.39 -11.04
CA MET A 55 -40.16 -12.86 -10.31
C MET A 55 -40.67 -11.80 -9.32
N ALA A 56 -39.78 -11.10 -8.60
CA ALA A 56 -40.17 -10.02 -7.70
C ALA A 56 -40.93 -8.91 -8.45
N VAL A 57 -40.42 -8.50 -9.61
CA VAL A 57 -41.10 -7.53 -10.49
C VAL A 57 -42.47 -8.04 -10.95
N LYS A 58 -42.57 -9.31 -11.37
CA LYS A 58 -43.86 -9.91 -11.77
C LYS A 58 -44.89 -9.99 -10.65
N ASN A 59 -44.45 -10.00 -9.40
CA ASN A 59 -45.32 -10.05 -8.22
C ASN A 59 -45.58 -8.65 -7.62
N GLY A 60 -45.17 -7.56 -8.30
CA GLY A 60 -45.45 -6.18 -7.88
C GLY A 60 -44.51 -5.65 -6.77
N PHE A 61 -43.32 -6.23 -6.63
CA PHE A 61 -42.33 -5.82 -5.62
C PHE A 61 -41.17 -5.00 -6.20
N GLU A 62 -41.28 -4.49 -7.44
CA GLU A 62 -40.24 -3.70 -8.10
C GLU A 62 -39.90 -2.39 -7.37
N SER A 63 -40.86 -1.81 -6.64
CA SER A 63 -40.68 -0.57 -5.88
C SER A 63 -40.56 -0.80 -4.37
N ASP A 64 -40.57 -2.05 -3.88
CA ASP A 64 -40.49 -2.34 -2.45
C ASP A 64 -39.09 -2.04 -1.90
N LEU A 65 -39.03 -1.24 -0.82
CA LEU A 65 -37.80 -0.77 -0.19
C LEU A 65 -36.86 -1.92 0.23
N TYR A 66 -37.40 -2.99 0.81
CA TYR A 66 -36.58 -4.09 1.33
C TYR A 66 -36.04 -4.97 0.20
N VAL A 67 -36.89 -5.25 -0.80
CA VAL A 67 -36.50 -5.99 -1.99
C VAL A 67 -35.45 -5.21 -2.79
N GLY A 68 -35.65 -3.90 -3.01
CA GLY A 68 -34.69 -3.02 -3.68
C GLY A 68 -33.33 -3.01 -2.98
N ASN A 69 -33.30 -2.88 -1.65
CA ASN A 69 -32.05 -2.88 -0.87
C ASN A 69 -31.22 -4.16 -1.05
N VAL A 70 -31.85 -5.34 -1.00
CA VAL A 70 -31.12 -6.60 -1.21
C VAL A 70 -30.72 -6.82 -2.67
N LEU A 71 -31.49 -6.31 -3.63
CA LEU A 71 -31.15 -6.36 -5.06
C LEU A 71 -29.92 -5.50 -5.37
N ILE A 72 -29.85 -4.27 -4.84
CA ILE A 72 -28.67 -3.40 -4.96
C ILE A 72 -27.42 -4.12 -4.43
N SER A 73 -27.52 -4.72 -3.24
CA SER A 73 -26.42 -5.49 -2.65
C SER A 73 -26.04 -6.70 -3.50
N MET A 74 -27.03 -7.46 -4.01
CA MET A 74 -26.80 -8.65 -4.82
C MET A 74 -26.07 -8.30 -6.12
N TYR A 75 -26.57 -7.32 -6.89
CA TYR A 75 -25.91 -6.88 -8.11
C TYR A 75 -24.51 -6.30 -7.85
N SER A 76 -24.33 -5.60 -6.74
CA SER A 76 -23.02 -5.09 -6.33
C SER A 76 -22.02 -6.24 -6.09
N VAL A 77 -22.42 -7.33 -5.43
CA VAL A 77 -21.54 -8.50 -5.19
C VAL A 77 -21.08 -9.14 -6.50
N PHE A 78 -21.92 -9.14 -7.54
CA PHE A 78 -21.58 -9.66 -8.87
C PHE A 78 -20.98 -8.61 -9.82
N VAL A 79 -20.55 -7.45 -9.29
CA VAL A 79 -19.90 -6.37 -10.05
C VAL A 79 -20.80 -5.82 -11.18
N LYS A 80 -22.13 -5.92 -11.04
CA LYS A 80 -23.13 -5.34 -11.96
C LYS A 80 -23.62 -3.98 -11.44
N LEU A 81 -22.68 -3.04 -11.31
CA LEU A 81 -22.93 -1.76 -10.64
C LEU A 81 -23.99 -0.90 -11.36
N GLU A 82 -24.05 -0.96 -12.69
CA GLU A 82 -25.09 -0.27 -13.47
C GLU A 82 -26.48 -0.85 -13.20
N ASP A 83 -26.61 -2.17 -13.04
CA ASP A 83 -27.90 -2.78 -12.73
C ASP A 83 -28.30 -2.50 -11.27
N ALA A 84 -27.34 -2.45 -10.35
CA ALA A 84 -27.58 -1.98 -8.98
C ALA A 84 -28.08 -0.52 -8.97
N HIS A 85 -27.51 0.35 -9.80
CA HIS A 85 -27.95 1.75 -9.94
C HIS A 85 -29.36 1.84 -10.54
N LYS A 86 -29.67 1.04 -11.57
CA LYS A 86 -31.03 0.99 -12.15
C LYS A 86 -32.08 0.56 -11.12
N VAL A 87 -31.77 -0.44 -10.30
CA VAL A 87 -32.67 -0.85 -9.20
C VAL A 87 -32.89 0.33 -8.26
N PHE A 88 -31.83 1.01 -7.86
CA PHE A 88 -31.92 2.19 -7.00
C PHE A 88 -32.78 3.31 -7.61
N ASP A 89 -32.63 3.57 -8.92
CA ASP A 89 -33.42 4.56 -9.65
C ASP A 89 -34.91 4.22 -9.72
N GLN A 90 -35.25 2.92 -9.79
CA GLN A 90 -36.63 2.43 -9.86
C GLN A 90 -37.37 2.44 -8.52
N MET A 91 -36.65 2.51 -7.39
CA MET A 91 -37.27 2.57 -6.06
C MET A 91 -38.05 3.87 -5.86
N SER A 92 -39.29 3.76 -5.36
CA SER A 92 -40.15 4.91 -5.06
C SER A 92 -39.70 5.67 -3.81
N ASP A 93 -39.30 4.93 -2.78
CA ASP A 93 -38.75 5.45 -1.53
C ASP A 93 -37.33 4.89 -1.33
N ARG A 94 -36.42 5.73 -0.83
CA ARG A 94 -35.03 5.37 -0.57
C ARG A 94 -34.66 5.76 0.85
N ASP A 95 -34.28 4.79 1.65
CA ASP A 95 -33.79 5.03 3.00
C ASP A 95 -32.26 5.15 3.02
N VAL A 96 -31.70 5.51 4.17
CA VAL A 96 -30.23 5.60 4.34
C VAL A 96 -29.56 4.27 3.95
N SER A 97 -30.23 3.13 4.16
CA SER A 97 -29.74 1.80 3.79
C SER A 97 -29.65 1.60 2.26
N SER A 98 -30.61 2.10 1.48
CA SER A 98 -30.57 2.10 0.01
C SER A 98 -29.35 2.85 -0.50
N TRP A 99 -29.15 4.08 -0.02
CA TRP A 99 -28.03 4.92 -0.39
C TRP A 99 -26.69 4.29 -0.01
N THR A 100 -26.60 3.79 1.23
CA THR A 100 -25.37 3.16 1.75
C THR A 100 -25.04 1.86 1.01
N SER A 101 -26.03 1.07 0.60
CA SER A 101 -25.83 -0.15 -0.18
C SER A 101 -25.24 0.16 -1.56
N LEU A 102 -25.78 1.16 -2.26
CA LEU A 102 -25.26 1.59 -3.56
C LEU A 102 -23.85 2.17 -3.42
N LEU A 103 -23.64 3.01 -2.39
CA LEU A 103 -22.34 3.58 -2.05
C LEU A 103 -21.27 2.50 -1.81
N CYS A 104 -21.61 1.49 -0.99
CA CYS A 104 -20.75 0.33 -0.73
C CYS A 104 -20.40 -0.41 -2.03
N GLY A 105 -21.36 -0.55 -2.94
CA GLY A 105 -21.17 -1.20 -4.23
C GLY A 105 -20.08 -0.52 -5.05
N TYR A 106 -20.18 0.79 -5.24
CA TYR A 106 -19.15 1.55 -5.97
C TYR A 106 -17.80 1.58 -5.24
N ALA A 107 -17.79 1.86 -3.94
CA ALA A 107 -16.56 1.99 -3.17
C ALA A 107 -15.74 0.68 -3.12
N LYS A 108 -16.40 -0.48 -2.94
CA LYS A 108 -15.73 -1.80 -2.89
C LYS A 108 -15.03 -2.18 -4.19
N HIS A 109 -15.48 -1.64 -5.32
CA HIS A 109 -14.91 -1.91 -6.64
C HIS A 109 -13.98 -0.80 -7.13
N GLY A 110 -13.64 0.16 -6.25
CA GLY A 110 -12.69 1.22 -6.55
C GLY A 110 -13.26 2.40 -7.36
N GLU A 111 -14.56 2.40 -7.67
CA GLU A 111 -15.26 3.46 -8.40
C GLU A 111 -15.56 4.66 -7.49
N MET A 112 -14.51 5.22 -6.87
CA MET A 112 -14.66 6.26 -5.85
C MET A 112 -15.25 7.57 -6.40
N GLY A 113 -15.10 7.85 -7.70
CA GLY A 113 -15.75 9.01 -8.32
C GLY A 113 -17.29 8.92 -8.24
N ARG A 114 -17.84 7.77 -8.65
CA ARG A 114 -19.28 7.48 -8.51
C ARG A 114 -19.71 7.43 -7.06
N ALA A 115 -18.89 6.85 -6.18
CA ALA A 115 -19.18 6.83 -4.75
C ALA A 115 -19.33 8.26 -4.17
N CYS A 116 -18.46 9.20 -4.56
CA CYS A 116 -18.58 10.61 -4.17
C CYS A 116 -19.90 11.22 -4.68
N GLU A 117 -20.24 11.03 -5.96
CA GLU A 117 -21.49 11.53 -6.54
C GLU A 117 -22.73 11.03 -5.77
N ILE A 118 -22.72 9.76 -5.35
CA ILE A 118 -23.80 9.19 -4.54
C ILE A 118 -23.80 9.82 -3.14
N PHE A 119 -22.64 9.88 -2.47
CA PHE A 119 -22.48 10.43 -1.13
C PHE A 119 -22.90 11.91 -1.03
N ASP A 120 -22.64 12.70 -2.08
CA ASP A 120 -23.04 14.11 -2.18
C ASP A 120 -24.55 14.30 -2.31
N LYS A 121 -25.24 13.34 -2.92
CA LYS A 121 -26.70 13.35 -3.06
C LYS A 121 -27.43 12.73 -1.87
N MET A 122 -26.73 12.10 -0.92
CA MET A 122 -27.35 11.46 0.25
C MET A 122 -28.02 12.52 1.14
N PRO A 123 -29.34 12.43 1.39
CA PRO A 123 -30.05 13.40 2.25
C PRO A 123 -29.59 13.35 3.71
N LEU A 124 -29.21 12.16 4.19
CA LEU A 124 -28.71 11.93 5.54
C LEU A 124 -27.50 11.00 5.46
N ARG A 125 -26.39 11.44 6.05
CA ARG A 125 -25.15 10.66 6.17
C ARG A 125 -25.07 10.14 7.59
N ASN A 126 -24.69 8.87 7.74
CA ASN A 126 -24.53 8.25 9.05
C ASN A 126 -23.11 7.68 9.21
N ASN A 127 -22.82 7.10 10.38
CA ASN A 127 -21.53 6.46 10.65
C ASN A 127 -21.10 5.46 9.56
N VAL A 128 -22.05 4.71 8.98
CA VAL A 128 -21.75 3.69 7.96
C VAL A 128 -21.35 4.35 6.64
N SER A 129 -22.11 5.33 6.15
CA SER A 129 -21.77 6.02 4.89
C SER A 129 -20.42 6.72 4.96
N TRP A 130 -20.10 7.39 6.08
CA TRP A 130 -18.78 7.98 6.31
C TRP A 130 -17.67 6.92 6.35
N THR A 131 -17.90 5.80 7.06
CA THR A 131 -16.94 4.68 7.11
C THR A 131 -16.65 4.11 5.72
N VAL A 132 -17.67 3.99 4.86
CA VAL A 132 -17.52 3.49 3.48
C VAL A 132 -16.65 4.41 2.64
N MET A 133 -16.84 5.73 2.74
CA MET A 133 -16.00 6.69 2.00
C MET A 133 -14.54 6.64 2.45
N ILE A 134 -14.31 6.72 3.76
CA ILE A 134 -12.94 6.75 4.32
C ILE A 134 -12.21 5.43 4.03
N SER A 135 -12.85 4.28 4.28
CA SER A 135 -12.25 2.97 4.00
C SER A 135 -12.08 2.70 2.51
N GLY A 136 -13.01 3.17 1.67
CA GLY A 136 -12.93 3.07 0.21
C GLY A 136 -11.73 3.84 -0.35
N PHE A 137 -11.51 5.08 0.09
CA PHE A 137 -10.34 5.87 -0.31
C PHE A 137 -9.02 5.26 0.14
N VAL A 138 -8.95 4.73 1.38
CA VAL A 138 -7.78 3.97 1.85
C VAL A 138 -7.55 2.73 0.97
N GLY A 139 -8.61 2.00 0.61
CA GLY A 139 -8.54 0.80 -0.24
C GLY A 139 -7.98 1.05 -1.63
N VAL A 140 -8.25 2.21 -2.23
CA VAL A 140 -7.68 2.62 -3.53
C VAL A 140 -6.38 3.43 -3.42
N GLY A 141 -5.83 3.59 -2.21
CA GLY A 141 -4.56 4.29 -1.97
C GLY A 141 -4.63 5.83 -2.05
N ARG A 142 -5.82 6.41 -1.99
CA ARG A 142 -6.07 7.87 -2.01
C ARG A 142 -6.17 8.42 -0.58
N TYR A 143 -5.03 8.42 0.10
CA TYR A 143 -4.97 8.68 1.55
C TYR A 143 -5.27 10.13 1.95
N ILE A 144 -4.97 11.12 1.08
CA ILE A 144 -5.24 12.54 1.36
C ILE A 144 -6.75 12.76 1.43
N GLU A 145 -7.49 12.21 0.46
CA GLU A 145 -8.95 12.26 0.42
C GLU A 145 -9.57 11.49 1.59
N ALA A 146 -9.02 10.34 1.98
CA ALA A 146 -9.48 9.63 3.17
C ALA A 146 -9.41 10.49 4.44
N LEU A 147 -8.33 11.26 4.62
CA LEU A 147 -8.16 12.16 5.77
C LEU A 147 -9.02 13.43 5.66
N SER A 148 -9.27 13.91 4.44
CA SER A 148 -10.25 14.99 4.21
C SER A 148 -11.65 14.57 4.65
N TYR A 149 -12.14 13.41 4.19
CA TYR A 149 -13.45 12.89 4.58
C TYR A 149 -13.53 12.57 6.08
N PHE A 150 -12.43 12.15 6.70
CA PHE A 150 -12.37 12.00 8.15
C PHE A 150 -12.50 13.34 8.88
N SER A 151 -11.84 14.39 8.40
CA SER A 151 -12.00 15.75 8.94
C SER A 151 -13.44 16.24 8.77
N ASP A 152 -14.03 16.05 7.59
CA ASP A 152 -15.41 16.45 7.31
C ASP A 152 -16.42 15.72 8.20
N MET A 153 -16.21 14.41 8.44
CA MET A 153 -17.00 13.62 9.38
C MET A 153 -16.95 14.18 10.80
N LEU A 154 -15.81 14.69 11.24
CA LEU A 154 -15.64 15.26 12.59
C LEU A 154 -16.27 16.64 12.74
N CYS A 155 -16.61 17.31 11.64
CA CYS A 155 -17.40 18.54 11.64
C CYS A 155 -18.91 18.28 11.70
N ASP A 156 -19.35 17.02 11.59
CA ASP A 156 -20.73 16.60 11.70
C ASP A 156 -21.07 16.22 13.15
N ASP A 157 -21.77 17.11 13.87
CA ASP A 157 -22.07 16.96 15.30
C ASP A 157 -22.95 15.73 15.63
N GLU A 158 -23.65 15.16 14.64
CA GLU A 158 -24.51 13.98 14.84
C GLU A 158 -23.74 12.65 14.75
N VAL A 159 -22.47 12.68 14.35
CA VAL A 159 -21.70 11.51 13.97
C VAL A 159 -20.46 11.39 14.85
N GLN A 160 -20.11 10.17 15.27
CA GLN A 160 -18.90 9.91 16.05
C GLN A 160 -18.00 8.91 15.33
N ALA A 161 -16.71 9.23 15.26
CA ALA A 161 -15.72 8.33 14.68
C ALA A 161 -15.77 6.95 15.34
N SER A 162 -16.08 5.93 14.55
CA SER A 162 -16.03 4.54 15.00
C SER A 162 -14.58 4.04 15.07
N GLU A 163 -14.36 2.92 15.76
CA GLU A 163 -13.05 2.24 15.76
C GLU A 163 -12.54 1.98 14.34
N ALA A 164 -13.41 1.51 13.44
CA ALA A 164 -13.04 1.22 12.05
C ALA A 164 -12.55 2.47 11.30
N VAL A 165 -13.22 3.61 11.49
CA VAL A 165 -12.81 4.90 10.91
C VAL A 165 -11.46 5.34 11.43
N LEU A 166 -11.23 5.22 12.74
CA LEU A 166 -9.96 5.62 13.37
C LEU A 166 -8.80 4.76 12.88
N VAL A 167 -9.01 3.44 12.71
CA VAL A 167 -8.01 2.54 12.12
C VAL A 167 -7.69 2.94 10.68
N CYS A 168 -8.71 3.25 9.87
CA CYS A 168 -8.50 3.74 8.49
C CYS A 168 -7.74 5.07 8.44
N ALA A 169 -8.10 6.03 9.30
CA ALA A 169 -7.44 7.34 9.38
C ALA A 169 -5.98 7.20 9.83
N LEU A 170 -5.70 6.39 10.87
CA LEU A 170 -4.33 6.09 11.30
C LEU A 170 -3.51 5.41 10.20
N SER A 171 -4.10 4.49 9.44
CA SER A 171 -3.47 3.86 8.29
C SER A 171 -3.13 4.90 7.20
N ALA A 172 -4.05 5.81 6.88
CA ALA A 172 -3.81 6.90 5.93
C ALA A 172 -2.64 7.80 6.39
N CYS A 173 -2.60 8.17 7.68
CA CYS A 173 -1.48 8.90 8.26
C CYS A 173 -0.16 8.12 8.13
N ALA A 174 -0.17 6.81 8.41
CA ALA A 174 0.99 5.94 8.28
C ALA A 174 1.54 5.94 6.85
N HIS A 175 0.66 5.83 5.85
CA HIS A 175 1.02 5.82 4.44
C HIS A 175 1.56 7.16 3.94
N LEU A 176 1.02 8.29 4.41
CA LEU A 176 1.48 9.63 4.05
C LEU A 176 2.67 10.13 4.88
N GLY A 177 2.95 9.48 6.02
CA GLY A 177 3.90 10.00 7.00
C GLY A 177 3.39 11.23 7.74
N ALA A 178 2.06 11.39 7.86
CA ALA A 178 1.38 12.51 8.51
C ALA A 178 1.38 12.32 10.04
N LEU A 179 2.52 12.63 10.66
CA LEU A 179 2.76 12.45 12.09
C LEU A 179 1.91 13.39 12.95
N ASP A 180 1.72 14.64 12.53
CA ASP A 180 0.97 15.63 13.33
C ASP A 180 -0.51 15.26 13.37
N GLN A 181 -1.08 14.91 12.21
CA GLN A 181 -2.43 14.36 12.14
C GLN A 181 -2.56 13.04 12.92
N GLY A 182 -1.59 12.13 12.81
CA GLY A 182 -1.58 10.88 13.57
C GLY A 182 -1.52 11.08 15.09
N ASN A 183 -0.73 12.05 15.57
CA ASN A 183 -0.68 12.44 16.98
C ASN A 183 -2.01 13.05 17.44
N TRP A 184 -2.63 13.88 16.61
CA TRP A 184 -3.95 14.44 16.90
C TRP A 184 -4.99 13.33 17.05
N ILE A 185 -5.02 12.35 16.14
CA ILE A 185 -5.93 11.19 16.21
C ILE A 185 -5.67 10.36 17.47
N HIS A 186 -4.41 10.10 17.83
CA HIS A 186 -4.08 9.40 19.07
C HIS A 186 -4.58 10.16 20.32
N GLY A 187 -4.42 11.48 20.34
CA GLY A 187 -4.97 12.34 21.38
C GLY A 187 -6.51 12.34 21.42
N TYR A 188 -7.17 12.31 20.26
CA TYR A 188 -8.61 12.16 20.13
C TYR A 188 -9.10 10.83 20.71
N ILE A 189 -8.45 9.71 20.38
CA ILE A 189 -8.76 8.39 20.93
C ILE A 189 -8.72 8.41 22.45
N GLY A 190 -7.67 8.98 23.06
CA GLY A 190 -7.53 9.05 24.51
C GLY A 190 -8.58 9.92 25.23
N LYS A 191 -9.20 10.88 24.52
CA LYS A 191 -10.30 11.72 25.04
C LYS A 191 -11.68 11.11 24.76
N SER A 192 -11.78 10.26 23.75
CA SER A 192 -13.02 9.60 23.36
C SER A 192 -13.43 8.52 24.35
N ARG A 193 -14.71 8.12 24.34
CA ARG A 193 -15.20 6.98 25.15
C ARG A 193 -14.86 5.61 24.52
N ILE A 194 -13.99 5.56 23.52
CA ILE A 194 -13.65 4.35 22.77
C ILE A 194 -12.58 3.59 23.55
N SER A 195 -12.85 2.34 23.89
CA SER A 195 -11.85 1.47 24.49
C SER A 195 -10.72 1.20 23.49
N VAL A 196 -9.47 1.39 23.89
CA VAL A 196 -8.31 1.07 23.06
C VAL A 196 -8.25 -0.45 22.85
N SER A 197 -8.69 -0.90 21.68
CA SER A 197 -8.65 -2.30 21.28
C SER A 197 -7.25 -2.70 20.78
N SER A 198 -7.06 -4.00 20.53
CA SER A 198 -5.84 -4.49 19.86
C SER A 198 -5.68 -3.92 18.45
N ASN A 199 -6.79 -3.72 17.72
CA ASN A 199 -6.76 -3.16 16.37
C ASN A 199 -6.28 -1.70 16.36
N ILE A 200 -6.81 -0.88 17.29
CA ILE A 200 -6.36 0.51 17.45
C ILE A 200 -4.89 0.54 17.84
N SER A 201 -4.48 -0.31 18.80
CA SER A 201 -3.08 -0.39 19.23
C SER A 201 -2.14 -0.78 18.08
N THR A 202 -2.54 -1.74 17.25
CA THR A 202 -1.80 -2.15 16.04
C THR A 202 -1.69 -1.00 15.04
N ALA A 203 -2.80 -0.28 14.78
CA ALA A 203 -2.81 0.85 13.87
C ALA A 203 -1.92 2.01 14.36
N LEU A 204 -1.88 2.26 15.68
CA LEU A 204 -1.00 3.24 16.29
C LEU A 204 0.48 2.84 16.19
N ILE A 205 0.82 1.55 16.40
CA ILE A 205 2.19 1.05 16.21
C ILE A 205 2.63 1.26 14.76
N ASP A 206 1.80 0.86 13.78
CA ASP A 206 2.11 1.01 12.35
C ASP A 206 2.26 2.49 11.96
N MET A 207 1.33 3.34 12.41
CA MET A 207 1.36 4.79 12.17
C MET A 207 2.64 5.41 12.71
N TYR A 208 2.97 5.20 13.99
CA TYR A 208 4.19 5.77 14.57
C TYR A 208 5.46 5.24 13.90
N ALA A 209 5.51 3.94 13.60
CA ALA A 209 6.67 3.34 12.94
C ALA A 209 6.87 3.95 11.54
N LYS A 210 5.83 4.01 10.71
CA LYS A 210 5.89 4.56 9.35
C LYS A 210 5.99 6.09 9.27
N CYS A 211 5.68 6.80 10.36
CA CYS A 211 5.93 8.25 10.50
C CYS A 211 7.33 8.58 11.06
N GLY A 212 8.19 7.57 11.24
CA GLY A 212 9.58 7.78 11.66
C GLY A 212 9.76 7.93 13.18
N LYS A 213 8.76 7.58 13.99
CA LYS A 213 8.77 7.66 15.46
C LYS A 213 8.72 6.28 16.10
N ILE A 214 9.74 5.45 15.81
CA ILE A 214 9.81 4.06 16.29
C ILE A 214 9.77 3.93 17.82
N ASN A 215 10.28 4.92 18.56
CA ASN A 215 10.21 4.92 20.02
C ASN A 215 8.77 5.08 20.54
N CYS A 216 7.95 5.89 19.88
CA CYS A 216 6.53 6.02 20.22
C CYS A 216 5.77 4.73 19.88
N ALA A 217 6.10 4.09 18.76
CA ALA A 217 5.56 2.77 18.42
C ALA A 217 5.89 1.73 19.50
N ALA A 218 7.15 1.70 19.97
CA ALA A 218 7.57 0.81 21.05
C ALA A 218 6.85 1.11 22.38
N GLN A 219 6.59 2.38 22.70
CA GLN A 219 5.81 2.77 23.89
C GLN A 219 4.38 2.22 23.82
N VAL A 220 3.69 2.38 22.68
CA VAL A 220 2.35 1.82 22.47
C VAL A 220 2.39 0.31 22.61
N PHE A 221 3.32 -0.36 21.92
CA PHE A 221 3.48 -1.81 21.98
C PHE A 221 3.71 -2.32 23.40
N ASN A 222 4.61 -1.71 24.16
CA ASN A 222 4.90 -2.11 25.54
C ASN A 222 3.71 -1.90 26.49
N GLY A 223 2.85 -0.91 26.21
CA GLY A 223 1.62 -0.65 26.97
C GLY A 223 0.50 -1.69 26.79
N ILE A 224 0.59 -2.57 25.78
CA ILE A 224 -0.43 -3.58 25.52
C ILE A 224 -0.30 -4.73 26.52
N SER A 225 -1.35 -4.98 27.30
CA SER A 225 -1.38 -6.02 28.34
C SER A 225 -1.34 -7.45 27.77
N ARG A 226 -2.12 -7.73 26.73
CA ARG A 226 -2.13 -9.02 26.03
C ARG A 226 -1.93 -8.78 24.55
N LYS A 227 -0.69 -8.97 24.11
CA LYS A 227 -0.31 -8.78 22.71
C LYS A 227 -0.81 -9.96 21.89
N ASP A 228 -1.33 -9.67 20.71
CA ASP A 228 -1.65 -10.68 19.71
C ASP A 228 -0.62 -10.65 18.56
N ILE A 229 -0.83 -11.54 17.59
CA ILE A 229 0.03 -11.66 16.41
C ILE A 229 0.16 -10.34 15.65
N HIS A 230 -0.91 -9.55 15.53
CA HIS A 230 -0.90 -8.30 14.77
C HIS A 230 -0.05 -7.24 15.45
N ASN A 231 -0.11 -7.15 16.79
CA ASN A 231 0.74 -6.22 17.54
C ASN A 231 2.23 -6.56 17.34
N PHE A 232 2.60 -7.84 17.46
CA PHE A 232 3.98 -8.31 17.26
C PHE A 232 4.45 -8.07 15.83
N THR A 233 3.67 -8.49 14.83
CA THR A 233 4.01 -8.31 13.42
C THR A 233 4.20 -6.82 13.09
N SER A 234 3.31 -5.94 13.55
CA SER A 234 3.43 -4.50 13.31
C SER A 234 4.71 -3.91 13.90
N MET A 235 5.06 -4.27 15.14
CA MET A 235 6.29 -3.80 15.78
C MET A 235 7.56 -4.34 15.08
N ILE A 236 7.57 -5.63 14.71
CA ILE A 236 8.67 -6.26 13.96
C ILE A 236 8.87 -5.56 12.62
N SER A 237 7.80 -5.41 11.81
CA SER A 237 7.86 -4.70 10.53
C SER A 237 8.33 -3.26 10.70
N GLY A 238 7.85 -2.58 11.76
CA GLY A 238 8.31 -1.23 12.12
C GLY A 238 9.80 -1.17 12.40
N LEU A 239 10.37 -2.09 13.18
CA LEU A 239 11.81 -2.12 13.45
C LEU A 239 12.61 -2.44 12.17
N SER A 240 12.10 -3.34 11.34
CA SER A 240 12.74 -3.75 10.08
C SER A 240 12.84 -2.62 9.07
N ILE A 241 11.79 -1.81 8.88
CA ILE A 241 11.87 -0.63 7.98
C ILE A 241 12.82 0.44 8.52
N HIS A 242 13.07 0.49 9.83
CA HIS A 242 14.06 1.36 10.46
C HIS A 242 15.50 0.80 10.40
N GLY A 243 15.69 -0.40 9.82
CA GLY A 243 17.00 -1.07 9.77
C GLY A 243 17.47 -1.57 11.14
N ARG A 244 16.55 -1.76 12.10
CA ARG A 244 16.83 -2.25 13.46
C ARG A 244 16.61 -3.76 13.57
N GLY A 245 17.33 -4.55 12.77
CA GLY A 245 17.12 -6.00 12.66
C GLY A 245 17.32 -6.77 13.96
N ASN A 246 18.31 -6.39 14.78
CA ASN A 246 18.53 -7.02 16.08
C ASN A 246 17.34 -6.82 17.02
N ASP A 247 16.78 -5.61 17.07
CA ASP A 247 15.59 -5.33 17.88
C ASP A 247 14.36 -6.08 17.33
N ALA A 248 14.23 -6.18 16.01
CA ALA A 248 13.17 -6.96 15.37
C ALA A 248 13.25 -8.45 15.76
N LEU A 249 14.46 -9.02 15.81
CA LEU A 249 14.69 -10.37 16.31
C LEU A 249 14.36 -10.51 17.80
N CYS A 250 14.71 -9.52 18.64
CA CYS A 250 14.32 -9.53 20.05
C CYS A 250 12.80 -9.59 20.23
N VAL A 251 12.05 -8.79 19.47
CA VAL A 251 10.57 -8.81 19.50
C VAL A 251 10.02 -10.13 18.94
N PHE A 252 10.64 -10.70 17.90
CA PHE A 252 10.28 -12.03 17.38
C PHE A 252 10.49 -13.14 18.41
N TYR A 253 11.63 -13.17 19.11
CA TYR A 253 11.85 -14.16 20.16
C TYR A 253 10.93 -13.94 21.38
N GLN A 254 10.61 -12.69 21.72
CA GLN A 254 9.59 -12.39 22.73
C GLN A 254 8.22 -12.98 22.33
N MET A 255 7.82 -12.84 21.06
CA MET A 255 6.59 -13.42 20.53
C MET A 255 6.53 -14.94 20.74
N LEU A 256 7.65 -15.63 20.50
CA LEU A 256 7.75 -17.08 20.71
C LEU A 256 7.65 -17.46 22.19
N VAL A 257 8.30 -16.71 23.09
CA VAL A 257 8.24 -16.93 24.54
C VAL A 257 6.82 -16.72 25.07
N GLU A 258 6.08 -15.74 24.54
CA GLU A 258 4.69 -15.49 24.86
C GLU A 258 3.71 -16.49 24.20
N ASN A 259 4.21 -17.53 23.52
CA ASN A 259 3.45 -18.56 22.82
C ASN A 259 2.53 -18.02 21.71
N VAL A 260 2.88 -16.88 21.11
CA VAL A 260 2.18 -16.35 19.94
C VAL A 260 2.85 -16.93 18.70
N LYS A 261 2.09 -17.65 17.88
CA LYS A 261 2.62 -18.31 16.68
C LYS A 261 2.89 -17.30 15.56
N PRO A 262 4.09 -17.25 14.96
CA PRO A 262 4.36 -16.45 13.77
C PRO A 262 3.49 -16.86 12.59
N ASN A 263 3.15 -15.90 11.74
CA ASN A 263 2.54 -16.14 10.43
C ASN A 263 3.48 -15.68 9.31
N GLU A 264 3.02 -15.81 8.07
CA GLU A 264 3.74 -15.38 6.86
C GLU A 264 4.21 -13.92 6.97
N ILE A 265 3.34 -13.00 7.39
CA ILE A 265 3.68 -11.57 7.48
C ILE A 265 4.76 -11.33 8.56
N THR A 266 4.73 -12.06 9.68
CA THR A 266 5.79 -12.00 10.70
C THR A 266 7.15 -12.36 10.12
N PHE A 267 7.25 -13.48 9.40
CA PHE A 267 8.52 -13.91 8.80
C PHE A 267 9.03 -12.93 7.75
N LEU A 268 8.13 -12.37 6.93
CA LEU A 268 8.47 -11.30 6.01
C LEU A 268 9.08 -10.09 6.74
N GLY A 269 8.49 -9.68 7.87
CA GLY A 269 9.00 -8.63 8.73
C GLY A 269 10.41 -8.94 9.25
N VAL A 270 10.63 -10.13 9.82
CA VAL A 270 11.92 -10.52 10.37
C VAL A 270 13.00 -10.65 9.31
N LEU A 271 12.71 -11.29 8.16
CA LEU A 271 13.67 -11.45 7.07
C LEU A 271 14.09 -10.11 6.46
N ASN A 272 13.17 -9.14 6.33
CA ASN A 272 13.51 -7.77 5.95
C ASN A 272 14.43 -7.10 6.98
N GLY A 273 14.16 -7.30 8.28
CA GLY A 273 15.01 -6.79 9.36
C GLY A 273 16.44 -7.34 9.28
N CYS A 274 16.56 -8.65 9.03
CA CYS A 274 17.84 -9.29 8.79
C CYS A 274 18.52 -8.73 7.53
N SER A 275 17.79 -8.60 6.41
CA SER A 275 18.31 -8.05 5.15
C SER A 275 18.91 -6.66 5.33
N HIS A 276 18.18 -5.75 5.96
CA HIS A 276 18.61 -4.36 6.18
C HIS A 276 19.75 -4.21 7.20
N SER A 277 20.01 -5.25 7.99
CA SER A 277 21.03 -5.25 9.05
C SER A 277 22.20 -6.19 8.78
N GLY A 278 22.17 -6.94 7.66
CA GLY A 278 23.22 -7.90 7.30
C GLY A 278 23.28 -9.16 8.19
N LEU A 279 22.18 -9.54 8.84
CA LEU A 279 22.11 -10.68 9.76
C LEU A 279 21.89 -11.99 8.99
N VAL A 280 22.92 -12.44 8.27
CA VAL A 280 22.85 -13.57 7.33
C VAL A 280 22.59 -14.90 8.04
N ASP A 281 23.22 -15.12 9.19
CA ASP A 281 23.13 -16.39 9.92
C ASP A 281 21.75 -16.56 10.55
N GLU A 282 21.24 -15.53 11.22
CA GLU A 282 19.91 -15.48 11.81
C GLU A 282 18.84 -15.57 10.71
N GLY A 283 18.97 -14.78 9.64
CA GLY A 283 18.06 -14.82 8.50
C GLY A 283 18.02 -16.19 7.82
N SER A 284 19.18 -16.84 7.62
CA SER A 284 19.27 -18.19 7.07
C SER A 284 18.59 -19.21 7.98
N SER A 285 18.89 -19.16 9.28
CA SER A 285 18.31 -20.07 10.28
C SER A 285 16.78 -19.95 10.30
N ILE A 286 16.26 -18.73 10.31
CA ILE A 286 14.81 -18.49 10.30
C ILE A 286 14.19 -19.01 9.00
N PHE A 287 14.75 -18.67 7.84
CA PHE A 287 14.21 -19.05 6.54
C PHE A 287 14.08 -20.57 6.37
N TYR A 288 15.13 -21.34 6.66
CA TYR A 288 15.09 -22.81 6.50
C TYR A 288 14.22 -23.52 7.53
N ASN A 289 13.92 -22.87 8.66
CA ASN A 289 13.09 -23.46 9.71
C ASN A 289 11.61 -23.03 9.65
N MET A 290 11.21 -22.13 8.73
CA MET A 290 9.83 -21.63 8.59
C MET A 290 8.80 -22.77 8.56
N GLU A 291 9.04 -23.78 7.74
CA GLU A 291 8.12 -24.91 7.57
C GLU A 291 8.29 -25.95 8.69
N SER A 292 9.53 -26.34 9.00
CA SER A 292 9.81 -27.43 9.94
C SER A 292 9.45 -27.10 11.39
N LEU A 293 9.66 -25.87 11.85
CA LEU A 293 9.40 -25.46 13.22
C LEU A 293 8.05 -24.77 13.40
N TRP A 294 7.59 -24.02 12.38
CA TRP A 294 6.40 -23.17 12.51
C TRP A 294 5.27 -23.52 11.53
N GLY A 295 5.47 -24.47 10.61
CA GLY A 295 4.46 -24.90 9.65
C GLY A 295 4.10 -23.83 8.61
N VAL A 296 4.98 -22.83 8.40
CA VAL A 296 4.76 -21.76 7.42
C VAL A 296 5.59 -22.04 6.18
N VAL A 297 4.93 -22.35 5.06
CA VAL A 297 5.60 -22.59 3.78
C VAL A 297 6.14 -21.26 3.24
N PRO A 298 7.44 -21.18 2.87
CA PRO A 298 8.00 -20.00 2.23
C PRO A 298 7.25 -19.63 0.93
N LYS A 299 6.98 -18.34 0.76
CA LYS A 299 6.29 -17.75 -0.40
C LYS A 299 7.26 -16.87 -1.17
N ILE A 300 6.87 -16.42 -2.35
CA ILE A 300 7.72 -15.63 -3.25
C ILE A 300 8.30 -14.39 -2.55
N GLU A 301 7.54 -13.76 -1.65
CA GLU A 301 7.98 -12.60 -0.87
C GLU A 301 9.07 -12.97 0.15
N HIS A 302 8.96 -14.15 0.80
CA HIS A 302 9.99 -14.66 1.71
C HIS A 302 11.31 -14.93 0.98
N TYR A 303 11.23 -15.54 -0.22
CA TYR A 303 12.39 -15.71 -1.08
C TYR A 303 12.98 -14.35 -1.49
N GLY A 304 12.14 -13.39 -1.89
CA GLY A 304 12.56 -12.03 -2.22
C GLY A 304 13.41 -11.37 -1.13
N CYS A 305 12.98 -11.44 0.13
CA CYS A 305 13.73 -10.90 1.27
C CYS A 305 15.04 -11.66 1.53
N TYR A 306 15.02 -12.99 1.42
CA TYR A 306 16.21 -13.80 1.67
C TYR A 306 17.28 -13.64 0.57
N ILE A 307 16.85 -13.52 -0.69
CA ILE A 307 17.74 -13.22 -1.82
C ILE A 307 18.30 -11.80 -1.69
N ASP A 308 17.50 -10.82 -1.25
CA ASP A 308 18.00 -9.47 -0.96
C ASP A 308 19.05 -9.48 0.16
N LEU A 309 18.83 -10.22 1.25
CA LEU A 309 19.80 -10.41 2.33
C LEU A 309 21.14 -10.99 1.81
N LEU A 310 21.09 -12.11 1.08
CA LEU A 310 22.29 -12.74 0.53
C LEU A 310 22.97 -11.85 -0.51
N GLY A 311 22.19 -11.16 -1.33
CA GLY A 311 22.67 -10.24 -2.37
C GLY A 311 23.45 -9.08 -1.80
N ARG A 312 22.92 -8.42 -0.76
CA ARG A 312 23.61 -7.33 -0.06
C ARG A 312 24.86 -7.80 0.67
N ALA A 313 24.82 -8.99 1.27
CA ALA A 313 25.95 -9.57 1.98
C ALA A 313 27.04 -10.17 1.06
N GLY A 314 26.82 -10.23 -0.25
CA GLY A 314 27.82 -10.68 -1.23
C GLY A 314 27.80 -12.18 -1.53
N TYR A 315 26.84 -12.93 -1.00
CA TYR A 315 26.67 -14.36 -1.27
C TYR A 315 25.93 -14.61 -2.60
N LEU A 316 26.38 -13.97 -3.69
CA LEU A 316 25.66 -13.88 -4.95
C LEU A 316 25.45 -15.25 -5.63
N GLU A 317 26.48 -16.10 -5.66
CA GLU A 317 26.34 -17.44 -6.23
C GLU A 317 25.33 -18.31 -5.45
N ARG A 318 25.35 -18.21 -4.12
CA ARG A 318 24.40 -18.92 -3.25
C ARG A 318 22.98 -18.43 -3.51
N ALA A 319 22.80 -17.11 -3.61
CA ALA A 319 21.52 -16.51 -3.95
C ALA A 319 21.02 -17.00 -5.32
N PHE A 320 21.87 -16.99 -6.36
CA PHE A 320 21.49 -17.46 -7.69
C PHE A 320 21.12 -18.95 -7.72
N LYS A 321 21.83 -19.80 -6.96
CA LYS A 321 21.47 -21.22 -6.79
C LYS A 321 20.07 -21.39 -6.18
N ILE A 322 19.74 -20.60 -5.15
CA ILE A 322 18.41 -20.63 -4.52
C ILE A 322 17.32 -20.20 -5.49
N VAL A 323 17.55 -19.13 -6.27
CA VAL A 323 16.60 -18.67 -7.29
C VAL A 323 16.32 -19.74 -8.35
N LYS A 324 17.31 -20.59 -8.67
CA LYS A 324 17.12 -21.72 -9.59
C LYS A 324 16.38 -22.92 -8.99
N SER A 325 16.40 -23.07 -7.67
CA SER A 325 15.85 -24.23 -6.97
C SER A 325 14.54 -23.95 -6.22
N MET A 326 14.03 -22.73 -6.27
CA MET A 326 12.79 -22.37 -5.58
C MET A 326 11.58 -23.05 -6.24
N PRO A 327 10.51 -23.37 -5.48
CA PRO A 327 9.39 -24.19 -5.96
C PRO A 327 8.38 -23.42 -6.83
N MET A 328 8.62 -22.14 -7.11
CA MET A 328 7.78 -21.27 -7.93
C MET A 328 8.63 -20.39 -8.85
N ASP A 329 8.04 -19.83 -9.90
CA ASP A 329 8.78 -18.97 -10.82
C ASP A 329 9.22 -17.65 -10.13
N PRO A 330 10.48 -17.20 -10.29
CA PRO A 330 10.94 -15.96 -9.68
C PRO A 330 10.30 -14.72 -10.31
N ASP A 331 9.85 -13.78 -9.48
CA ASP A 331 9.29 -12.51 -9.95
C ASP A 331 10.35 -11.45 -10.27
N ILE A 332 9.89 -10.31 -10.80
CA ILE A 332 10.71 -9.14 -11.11
C ILE A 332 11.46 -8.61 -9.88
N ILE A 333 10.92 -8.79 -8.67
CA ILE A 333 11.50 -8.25 -7.45
C ILE A 333 12.74 -9.07 -7.06
N ILE A 334 12.66 -10.41 -7.12
CA ILE A 334 13.79 -11.32 -6.85
C ILE A 334 14.96 -11.03 -7.79
N TRP A 335 14.70 -10.93 -9.09
CA TRP A 335 15.75 -10.63 -10.06
C TRP A 335 16.40 -9.28 -9.81
N ARG A 336 15.60 -8.24 -9.51
CA ARG A 336 16.10 -6.91 -9.15
C ARG A 336 16.96 -6.93 -7.89
N SER A 337 16.58 -7.69 -6.87
CA SER A 337 17.37 -7.86 -5.64
C SER A 337 18.74 -8.47 -5.91
N LEU A 338 18.79 -9.55 -6.71
CA LEU A 338 20.05 -10.23 -7.04
C LEU A 338 20.98 -9.33 -7.87
N LEU A 339 20.43 -8.61 -8.85
CA LEU A 339 21.18 -7.66 -9.67
C LEU A 339 21.68 -6.46 -8.89
N ASN A 340 20.90 -5.98 -7.91
CA ASN A 340 21.36 -4.97 -6.99
C ASN A 340 22.57 -5.48 -6.18
N GLY A 341 22.55 -6.75 -5.76
CA GLY A 341 23.72 -7.41 -5.16
C GLY A 341 24.94 -7.42 -6.09
N CYS A 342 24.78 -7.86 -7.35
CA CYS A 342 25.85 -7.82 -8.36
C CYS A 342 26.40 -6.40 -8.55
N ARG A 343 25.53 -5.38 -8.59
CA ARG A 343 25.94 -3.97 -8.70
C ARG A 343 26.75 -3.51 -7.49
N ILE A 344 26.29 -3.81 -6.27
CA ILE A 344 26.97 -3.46 -5.02
C ILE A 344 28.38 -4.07 -4.97
N HIS A 345 28.50 -5.35 -5.34
CA HIS A 345 29.74 -6.12 -5.29
C HIS A 345 30.56 -6.09 -6.59
N ARG A 346 30.11 -5.34 -7.60
CA ARG A 346 30.75 -5.19 -8.92
C ARG A 346 30.97 -6.50 -9.67
N ASP A 347 30.06 -7.46 -9.52
CA ASP A 347 30.10 -8.75 -10.23
C ASP A 347 29.34 -8.66 -11.56
N ALA A 348 30.02 -8.14 -12.59
CA ALA A 348 29.45 -8.02 -13.93
C ALA A 348 29.18 -9.39 -14.59
N ASN A 349 30.01 -10.39 -14.30
CA ASN A 349 29.91 -11.71 -14.93
C ASN A 349 28.63 -12.43 -14.51
N LEU A 350 28.30 -12.42 -13.21
CA LEU A 350 27.06 -13.02 -12.74
C LEU A 350 25.85 -12.22 -13.20
N ALA A 351 25.96 -10.88 -13.28
CA ALA A 351 24.88 -10.06 -13.81
C ALA A 351 24.57 -10.41 -15.28
N GLU A 352 25.60 -10.63 -16.11
CA GLU A 352 25.43 -11.10 -17.50
C GLU A 352 24.78 -12.49 -17.56
N CYS A 353 25.19 -13.41 -16.70
CA CYS A 353 24.55 -14.73 -16.59
C CYS A 353 23.04 -14.61 -16.27
N ILE A 354 22.68 -13.69 -15.37
CA ILE A 354 21.27 -13.44 -15.00
C ILE A 354 20.50 -12.87 -16.20
N VAL A 355 21.05 -11.88 -16.89
CA VAL A 355 20.44 -11.27 -18.09
C VAL A 355 20.16 -12.32 -19.15
N ASN A 356 21.15 -13.15 -19.46
CA ASN A 356 21.01 -14.21 -20.47
C ASN A 356 19.95 -15.23 -20.08
N HIS A 357 19.94 -15.65 -18.80
CA HIS A 357 18.93 -16.59 -18.29
C HIS A 357 17.50 -16.03 -18.37
N ILE A 358 17.31 -14.75 -18.03
CA ILE A 358 16.00 -14.07 -18.18
C ILE A 358 15.59 -13.97 -19.65
N GLY A 359 16.55 -13.65 -20.54
CA GLY A 359 16.30 -13.61 -21.98
C GLY A 359 15.81 -14.95 -22.54
N GLU A 360 16.44 -16.05 -22.12
CA GLU A 360 16.02 -17.41 -22.48
C GLU A 360 14.61 -17.75 -21.98
N LEU A 361 14.27 -17.37 -20.74
CA LEU A 361 12.94 -17.59 -20.17
C LEU A 361 11.86 -16.78 -20.91
N ASN A 362 12.11 -15.50 -21.18
CA ASN A 362 11.16 -14.62 -21.88
C ASN A 362 10.91 -15.05 -23.33
N SER A 363 11.92 -15.62 -24.00
CA SER A 363 11.73 -16.17 -25.36
C SER A 363 10.70 -17.33 -25.42
N ARG A 364 10.38 -17.91 -24.26
CA ARG A 364 9.41 -19.01 -24.11
C ARG A 364 8.06 -18.56 -23.54
N SER A 365 7.91 -17.29 -23.14
CA SER A 365 6.73 -16.80 -22.42
C SER A 365 6.47 -15.33 -22.78
N CYS A 366 5.53 -15.08 -23.69
CA CYS A 366 5.24 -13.73 -24.17
C CYS A 366 4.16 -13.08 -23.29
N ASP A 367 4.57 -12.17 -22.39
CA ASP A 367 4.06 -10.80 -22.15
C ASP A 367 4.67 -10.24 -20.83
N GLY A 368 5.46 -9.16 -20.87
CA GLY A 368 5.88 -8.39 -19.68
C GLY A 368 7.33 -8.56 -19.20
N GLY A 369 8.09 -9.50 -19.78
CA GLY A 369 9.51 -9.73 -19.48
C GLY A 369 10.45 -8.65 -20.03
N GLU A 370 9.98 -7.85 -20.98
CA GLU A 370 10.74 -6.78 -21.63
C GLU A 370 11.02 -5.61 -20.68
N VAL A 371 10.09 -5.26 -19.79
CA VAL A 371 10.31 -4.18 -18.81
C VAL A 371 11.41 -4.58 -17.80
N LEU A 372 11.44 -5.86 -17.41
CA LEU A 372 12.48 -6.41 -16.56
C LEU A 372 13.84 -6.35 -17.27
N LEU A 373 13.91 -6.83 -18.52
CA LEU A 373 15.13 -6.84 -19.32
C LEU A 373 15.65 -5.43 -19.64
N SER A 374 14.75 -4.48 -19.93
CA SER A 374 15.09 -3.06 -20.18
C SER A 374 15.68 -2.39 -18.94
N ASN A 375 15.06 -2.56 -17.76
CA ASN A 375 15.59 -2.00 -16.50
C ASN A 375 16.93 -2.64 -16.11
N LEU A 376 17.11 -3.91 -16.44
CA LEU A 376 18.32 -4.68 -16.20
C LEU A 376 19.47 -4.25 -17.12
N TYR A 377 19.24 -4.04 -18.41
CA TYR A 377 20.25 -3.45 -19.29
C TYR A 377 20.63 -2.04 -18.84
N ALA A 378 19.68 -1.24 -18.35
CA ALA A 378 19.94 0.09 -17.82
C ALA A 378 20.81 0.04 -16.55
N SER A 379 20.58 -0.91 -15.64
CA SER A 379 21.40 -1.06 -14.42
C SER A 379 22.84 -1.50 -14.70
N LEU A 380 23.08 -2.14 -15.85
CA LEU A 380 24.41 -2.53 -16.34
C LEU A 380 25.04 -1.51 -17.30
N GLY A 381 24.38 -0.38 -17.57
CA GLY A 381 24.86 0.64 -18.50
C GLY A 381 24.88 0.20 -19.98
N ARG A 382 24.18 -0.89 -20.32
CA ARG A 382 24.10 -1.45 -21.68
C ARG A 382 22.92 -0.84 -22.45
N TRP A 383 23.07 0.40 -22.89
CA TRP A 383 21.98 1.17 -23.51
C TRP A 383 21.48 0.62 -24.85
N GLU A 384 22.33 -0.05 -25.62
CA GLU A 384 21.91 -0.70 -26.88
C GLU A 384 20.81 -1.74 -26.61
N GLY A 385 20.98 -2.58 -25.58
CA GLY A 385 19.96 -3.53 -25.14
C GLY A 385 18.71 -2.86 -24.56
N VAL A 386 18.85 -1.72 -23.87
CA VAL A 386 17.69 -0.92 -23.40
C VAL A 386 16.84 -0.46 -24.58
N VAL A 387 17.49 0.07 -25.63
CA VAL A 387 16.83 0.59 -26.83
C VAL A 387 16.17 -0.55 -27.61
N GLU A 388 16.86 -1.68 -27.78
CA GLU A 388 16.33 -2.85 -28.47
C GLU A 388 15.07 -3.39 -27.77
N VAL A 389 15.13 -3.55 -26.46
CA VAL A 389 13.99 -4.01 -25.66
C VAL A 389 12.86 -2.97 -25.64
N ARG A 390 13.16 -1.67 -25.57
CA ARG A 390 12.14 -0.61 -25.65
C ARG A 390 11.49 -0.48 -27.03
N LYS A 391 12.23 -0.77 -28.11
CA LYS A 391 11.67 -0.88 -29.47
C LYS A 391 10.73 -2.07 -29.59
N LEU A 392 11.09 -3.22 -28.99
CA LEU A 392 10.21 -4.40 -28.92
C LEU A 392 8.94 -4.14 -28.09
N MET A 393 9.02 -3.25 -27.09
CA MET A 393 7.88 -2.79 -26.27
C MET A 393 6.99 -1.71 -26.94
N GLY A 394 7.22 -1.35 -28.21
CA GLY A 394 6.47 -0.31 -28.90
C GLY A 394 4.94 -0.47 -28.78
N GLU A 395 4.26 0.62 -28.37
CA GLU A 395 2.80 0.82 -28.30
C GLU A 395 2.01 0.36 -27.06
N ARG A 396 2.64 -0.05 -25.96
CA ARG A 396 1.95 -0.10 -24.66
C ARG A 396 2.43 1.06 -23.77
N ARG A 397 1.72 2.18 -23.78
CA ARG A 397 1.82 3.19 -22.72
C ARG A 397 1.36 2.53 -21.42
N ASN A 398 2.27 1.85 -20.73
CA ASN A 398 2.07 1.57 -19.32
C ASN A 398 2.09 2.93 -18.62
N GLU A 399 0.94 3.31 -18.06
CA GLU A 399 0.84 4.35 -17.04
C GLU A 399 1.71 3.91 -15.86
N SER A 400 3.01 4.21 -15.92
CA SER A 400 3.88 4.00 -14.79
C SER A 400 3.44 4.96 -13.70
N ASN A 401 3.09 4.43 -12.52
CA ASN A 401 2.80 5.27 -11.37
C ASN A 401 3.99 6.23 -11.15
N PRO A 402 3.77 7.55 -11.26
CA PRO A 402 4.86 8.51 -11.15
C PRO A 402 5.48 8.44 -9.76
N GLY A 403 6.76 8.78 -9.67
CA GLY A 403 7.45 8.91 -8.38
C GLY A 403 6.86 10.08 -7.60
N CYS A 404 6.13 9.77 -6.53
CA CYS A 404 5.53 10.77 -5.67
C CYS A 404 6.25 10.80 -4.33
N SER A 405 6.41 12.02 -3.81
CA SER A 405 6.89 12.28 -2.46
C SER A 405 5.87 13.09 -1.69
N TRP A 406 5.62 12.73 -0.43
CA TRP A 406 4.74 13.44 0.49
C TRP A 406 5.52 14.02 1.65
N ILE A 407 5.11 15.21 2.08
CA ILE A 407 5.64 15.88 3.28
C ILE A 407 4.49 16.56 4.03
N GLU A 408 4.50 16.45 5.36
CA GLU A 408 3.58 17.18 6.22
C GLU A 408 4.25 18.45 6.76
N VAL A 409 3.64 19.61 6.54
CA VAL A 409 4.06 20.89 7.09
C VAL A 409 2.85 21.61 7.66
N GLY A 410 2.90 21.98 8.95
CA GLY A 410 1.80 22.69 9.59
C GLY A 410 0.48 21.90 9.65
N GLY A 411 0.56 20.56 9.72
CA GLY A 411 -0.60 19.67 9.71
C GLY A 411 -1.25 19.47 8.32
N VAL A 412 -0.65 19.99 7.25
CA VAL A 412 -1.10 19.79 5.86
C VAL A 412 -0.12 18.90 5.12
N VAL A 413 -0.63 17.90 4.41
CA VAL A 413 0.17 17.01 3.58
C VAL A 413 0.27 17.58 2.16
N HIS A 414 1.50 17.81 1.71
CA HIS A 414 1.83 18.25 0.36
C HIS A 414 2.36 17.08 -0.46
N GLU A 415 1.80 16.89 -1.65
CA GLU A 415 2.28 15.90 -2.63
C GLU A 415 3.16 16.59 -3.67
N PHE A 416 4.29 15.96 -3.99
CA PHE A 416 5.19 16.35 -5.06
C PHE A 416 5.34 15.23 -6.08
N ARG A 417 5.19 15.54 -7.37
CA ARG A 417 5.36 14.60 -8.48
C ARG A 417 6.66 14.87 -9.25
N VAL A 418 7.18 13.87 -9.96
CA VAL A 418 8.30 14.11 -10.90
C VAL A 418 7.86 15.15 -11.93
N ALA A 419 8.69 16.18 -12.12
CA ALA A 419 8.38 17.33 -12.98
C ALA A 419 7.05 18.03 -12.61
N ASP A 420 6.77 18.13 -11.31
CA ASP A 420 5.55 18.73 -10.78
C ASP A 420 5.22 20.08 -11.44
N THR A 421 3.96 20.27 -11.79
CA THR A 421 3.41 21.55 -12.28
C THR A 421 2.14 21.97 -11.51
N PHE A 422 1.70 21.14 -10.57
CA PHE A 422 0.44 21.29 -9.84
C PHE A 422 0.62 22.03 -8.53
N HIS A 423 1.78 21.93 -7.88
CA HIS A 423 1.99 22.61 -6.60
C HIS A 423 1.91 24.15 -6.78
N PRO A 424 1.09 24.88 -6.00
CA PRO A 424 0.88 26.32 -6.21
C PRO A 424 2.16 27.18 -6.17
N GLN A 425 3.15 26.74 -5.40
CA GLN A 425 4.44 27.42 -5.22
C GLN A 425 5.60 26.78 -6.01
N ILE A 426 5.32 25.98 -7.05
CA ILE A 426 6.34 25.16 -7.68
C ILE A 426 7.51 25.95 -8.28
N ALA A 427 7.27 27.16 -8.79
CA ALA A 427 8.31 28.02 -9.33
C ALA A 427 9.34 28.41 -8.25
N GLU A 428 8.86 28.92 -7.11
CA GLU A 428 9.71 29.28 -5.96
C GLU A 428 10.46 28.07 -5.39
N ILE A 429 9.82 26.91 -5.34
CA ILE A 429 10.42 25.66 -4.87
C ILE A 429 11.56 25.23 -5.79
N ARG A 430 11.39 25.33 -7.11
CA ARG A 430 12.43 24.99 -8.09
C ARG A 430 13.62 25.94 -8.01
N ASP A 431 13.37 27.24 -7.85
CA ASP A 431 14.43 28.24 -7.69
C ASP A 431 15.24 27.98 -6.41
N ASN A 432 14.54 27.73 -5.29
CA ASN A 432 15.17 27.36 -4.03
C ASN A 432 15.99 26.07 -4.15
N LEU A 433 15.43 25.05 -4.82
CA LEU A 433 16.13 23.79 -5.04
C LEU A 433 17.42 23.99 -5.84
N ASN A 434 17.41 24.82 -6.87
CA ASN A 434 18.60 25.13 -7.66
C ASN A 434 19.69 25.78 -6.78
N GLU A 435 19.33 26.69 -5.87
CA GLU A 435 20.27 27.27 -4.91
C GLU A 435 20.82 26.24 -3.92
N ILE A 436 19.96 25.34 -3.42
CA ILE A 436 20.35 24.25 -2.52
C ILE A 436 21.37 23.34 -3.20
N LEU A 437 21.06 22.88 -4.42
CA LEU A 437 21.92 21.97 -5.18
C LEU A 437 23.25 22.65 -5.55
N LYS A 438 23.23 23.93 -5.92
CA LYS A 438 24.45 24.71 -6.17
C LYS A 438 25.36 24.73 -4.93
N LYS A 439 24.81 24.96 -3.74
CA LYS A 439 25.56 24.92 -2.47
C LYS A 439 26.05 23.51 -2.13
N ALA A 440 25.26 22.48 -2.43
CA ALA A 440 25.67 21.07 -2.27
C ALA A 440 26.83 20.71 -3.20
N SER A 441 26.81 21.16 -4.46
CA SER A 441 27.87 20.90 -5.44
C SER A 441 29.20 21.54 -5.07
N LEU A 442 29.18 22.73 -4.46
CA LEU A 442 30.40 23.35 -3.89
C LEU A 442 31.07 22.50 -2.79
N ARG A 443 30.36 21.52 -2.22
CA ARG A 443 30.87 20.56 -1.24
C ARG A 443 31.02 19.14 -1.78
N GLY A 444 31.08 18.98 -3.10
CA GLY A 444 31.43 17.73 -3.77
C GLY A 444 30.26 16.85 -4.20
N TYR A 445 29.01 17.34 -4.14
CA TYR A 445 27.89 16.64 -4.78
C TYR A 445 27.96 16.79 -6.30
N VAL A 446 27.96 15.66 -7.00
CA VAL A 446 27.90 15.59 -8.47
C VAL A 446 26.67 14.77 -8.83
N ALA A 447 25.82 15.34 -9.69
CA ALA A 447 24.59 14.67 -10.13
C ALA A 447 24.94 13.39 -10.92
N LYS A 448 24.27 12.29 -10.61
CA LYS A 448 24.41 11.04 -11.38
C LYS A 448 23.41 11.01 -12.52
N THR A 449 23.83 11.44 -13.71
CA THR A 449 23.02 11.47 -14.95
C THR A 449 22.90 10.12 -15.66
N MET A 450 23.69 9.12 -15.25
CA MET A 450 23.76 7.79 -15.87
C MET A 450 22.44 7.00 -15.89
N GLN A 451 21.34 7.48 -15.30
CA GLN A 451 20.04 6.77 -15.32
C GLN A 451 19.01 7.43 -16.26
N VAL A 452 19.38 8.52 -16.93
CA VAL A 452 18.49 9.30 -17.81
C VAL A 452 18.70 8.91 -19.27
N SER A 453 17.67 9.07 -20.10
CA SER A 453 17.72 8.78 -21.55
C SER A 453 18.93 9.43 -22.24
N PHE A 454 19.59 8.68 -23.13
CA PHE A 454 20.76 9.14 -23.87
C PHE A 454 20.44 10.28 -24.87
N ASP A 455 19.17 10.39 -25.30
CA ASP A 455 18.71 11.41 -26.26
C ASP A 455 18.67 12.84 -25.69
N LEU A 456 18.94 13.01 -24.40
CA LEU A 456 19.02 14.30 -23.72
C LEU A 456 20.47 14.79 -23.64
N SER A 457 20.68 16.10 -23.80
CA SER A 457 21.96 16.74 -23.47
C SER A 457 22.31 16.52 -22.00
N GLU A 458 23.60 16.61 -21.62
CA GLU A 458 24.00 16.45 -20.22
C GLU A 458 23.32 17.46 -19.29
N GLU A 459 23.07 18.69 -19.75
CA GLU A 459 22.30 19.70 -19.01
C GLU A 459 20.83 19.27 -18.80
N GLU A 460 20.19 18.68 -19.80
CA GLU A 460 18.82 18.15 -19.69
C GLU A 460 18.75 16.90 -18.80
N LYS A 461 19.79 16.06 -18.78
CA LYS A 461 19.90 14.92 -17.87
C LYS A 461 20.08 15.37 -16.42
N GLU A 462 20.91 16.39 -16.19
CA GLU A 462 21.08 17.00 -14.87
C GLU A 462 19.77 17.61 -14.37
N GLN A 463 19.03 18.32 -15.23
CA GLN A 463 17.71 18.87 -14.89
C GLN A 463 16.67 17.78 -14.58
N ALA A 464 16.63 16.70 -15.35
CA ALA A 464 15.71 15.58 -15.13
C ALA A 464 15.91 14.93 -13.75
N VAL A 465 17.16 14.80 -13.30
CA VAL A 465 17.54 14.23 -12.00
C VAL A 465 17.44 15.26 -10.87
N ALA A 466 17.60 16.55 -11.18
CA ALA A 466 17.43 17.63 -10.21
C ALA A 466 15.99 17.69 -9.69
N TRP A 467 14.98 17.47 -10.53
CA TRP A 467 13.56 17.64 -10.18
C TRP A 467 12.86 16.35 -9.74
N HIS A 468 13.60 15.44 -9.09
CA HIS A 468 12.98 14.34 -8.38
C HIS A 468 12.11 14.86 -7.22
N SER A 469 10.99 14.19 -6.97
CA SER A 469 9.96 14.66 -6.03
C SER A 469 10.49 14.79 -4.59
N GLU A 470 11.46 13.97 -4.18
CA GLU A 470 12.07 14.09 -2.83
C GLU A 470 12.86 15.39 -2.68
N LYS A 471 13.57 15.81 -3.73
CA LYS A 471 14.36 17.04 -3.71
C LYS A 471 13.46 18.28 -3.70
N LEU A 472 12.36 18.24 -4.47
CA LEU A 472 11.32 19.26 -4.42
C LEU A 472 10.71 19.36 -3.01
N ALA A 473 10.38 18.22 -2.40
CA ALA A 473 9.87 18.17 -1.04
C ALA A 473 10.86 18.74 -0.01
N VAL A 474 12.16 18.47 -0.15
CA VAL A 474 13.20 19.09 0.71
C VAL A 474 13.26 20.60 0.52
N ALA A 475 13.26 21.09 -0.72
CA ALA A 475 13.30 22.53 -0.98
C ALA A 475 12.08 23.24 -0.39
N PHE A 476 10.89 22.68 -0.58
CA PHE A 476 9.66 23.17 0.06
C PHE A 476 9.77 23.18 1.60
N ALA A 477 10.30 22.12 2.19
CA ALA A 477 10.50 22.04 3.64
C ALA A 477 11.46 23.11 4.16
N MET A 478 12.53 23.40 3.42
CA MET A 478 13.53 24.42 3.77
C MET A 478 12.93 25.83 3.72
N MET A 479 12.00 26.08 2.80
CA MET A 479 11.27 27.36 2.73
C MET A 479 10.23 27.49 3.85
N SER A 480 9.58 26.38 4.21
CA SER A 480 8.35 26.41 5.00
C SER A 480 8.56 26.08 6.49
N THR A 481 9.78 25.73 6.91
CA THR A 481 10.06 25.35 8.30
C THR A 481 11.26 26.09 8.88
N LEU A 482 11.21 26.32 10.20
CA LEU A 482 12.31 26.97 10.93
C LEU A 482 13.60 26.16 10.87
N PRO A 483 14.80 26.79 10.83
CA PRO A 483 16.08 26.10 10.92
C PRO A 483 16.16 25.11 12.09
N GLY A 484 16.85 23.98 11.89
CA GLY A 484 16.94 22.90 12.89
C GLY A 484 15.75 21.92 12.99
N THR A 485 14.55 22.25 12.51
CA THR A 485 13.43 21.29 12.41
C THR A 485 13.77 20.09 11.52
N ALA A 486 13.48 18.86 11.96
CA ALA A 486 13.70 17.68 11.11
C ALA A 486 12.71 17.64 9.94
N ILE A 487 13.20 17.33 8.73
CA ILE A 487 12.38 17.18 7.52
C ILE A 487 11.97 15.72 7.40
N ARG A 488 10.67 15.43 7.19
CA ARG A 488 10.16 14.06 7.03
C ARG A 488 9.48 13.92 5.68
N ILE A 489 9.95 12.98 4.88
CA ILE A 489 9.45 12.74 3.53
C ILE A 489 9.10 11.26 3.39
N VAL A 490 7.97 10.97 2.74
CA VAL A 490 7.62 9.62 2.30
C VAL A 490 7.69 9.57 0.78
N LYS A 491 8.29 8.52 0.23
CA LYS A 491 8.37 8.25 -1.21
C LYS A 491 7.73 6.89 -1.54
N ASN A 492 6.95 6.82 -2.61
CA ASN A 492 6.32 5.57 -3.07
C ASN A 492 7.29 4.61 -3.81
N LEU A 493 8.39 5.13 -4.34
CA LEU A 493 9.45 4.37 -4.99
C LEU A 493 10.68 4.25 -4.08
N ARG A 494 11.62 3.36 -4.41
CA ARG A 494 12.91 3.29 -3.72
C ARG A 494 13.71 4.57 -3.98
N THR A 495 14.48 5.02 -2.99
CA THR A 495 15.37 6.17 -3.16
C THR A 495 16.38 5.85 -4.26
N CYS A 496 16.63 6.74 -5.22
CA CYS A 496 17.68 6.51 -6.21
C CYS A 496 19.05 6.94 -5.66
N GLU A 497 20.12 6.44 -6.26
CA GLU A 497 21.48 6.73 -5.79
C GLU A 497 21.79 8.23 -5.79
N ASP A 498 21.34 8.94 -6.81
CA ASP A 498 21.51 10.39 -6.90
C ASP A 498 20.80 11.13 -5.76
N CYS A 499 19.52 10.85 -5.52
CA CYS A 499 18.79 11.46 -4.41
C CYS A 499 19.45 11.13 -3.07
N HIS A 500 19.90 9.89 -2.87
CA HIS A 500 20.60 9.51 -1.64
C HIS A 500 21.88 10.34 -1.41
N LEU A 501 22.70 10.54 -2.45
CA LEU A 501 23.90 11.37 -2.39
C LEU A 501 23.58 12.86 -2.20
N ALA A 502 22.56 13.36 -2.89
CA ALA A 502 22.10 14.75 -2.76
C ALA A 502 21.64 15.04 -1.33
N LEU A 503 20.81 14.16 -0.75
CA LEU A 503 20.27 14.33 0.59
C LEU A 503 21.36 14.26 1.68
N LYS A 504 22.36 13.39 1.51
CA LYS A 504 23.58 13.42 2.33
C LYS A 504 24.24 14.80 2.29
N ALA A 505 24.56 15.28 1.09
CA ALA A 505 25.23 16.57 0.90
C ALA A 505 24.39 17.74 1.47
N ILE A 506 23.08 17.74 1.25
CA ILE A 506 22.17 18.76 1.77
C ILE A 506 22.16 18.74 3.30
N SER A 507 22.04 17.56 3.94
CA SER A 507 22.06 17.49 5.42
C SER A 507 23.36 18.06 6.01
N LYS A 508 24.50 17.83 5.34
CA LYS A 508 25.82 18.34 5.74
C LYS A 508 25.97 19.84 5.53
N VAL A 509 25.48 20.38 4.41
CA VAL A 509 25.62 21.80 4.06
C VAL A 509 24.72 22.67 4.93
N PHE A 510 23.49 22.22 5.17
CA PHE A 510 22.48 23.02 5.85
C PHE A 510 22.30 22.66 7.33
N GLY A 511 22.97 21.61 7.83
CA GLY A 511 22.86 21.18 9.24
C GLY A 511 21.45 20.71 9.59
N ARG A 512 20.77 20.05 8.64
CA ARG A 512 19.36 19.65 8.75
C ARG A 512 19.25 18.14 8.78
N GLU A 513 18.55 17.61 9.77
CA GLU A 513 18.16 16.19 9.76
C GLU A 513 17.06 15.99 8.71
N ILE A 514 17.29 15.06 7.78
CA ILE A 514 16.32 14.71 6.73
C ILE A 514 16.00 13.22 6.87
N ILE A 515 14.74 12.89 7.10
CA ILE A 515 14.25 11.54 7.28
C ILE A 515 13.41 11.20 6.05
N VAL A 516 13.85 10.24 5.25
CA VAL A 516 13.10 9.76 4.08
C VAL A 516 12.70 8.32 4.29
N ARG A 517 11.39 8.04 4.28
CA ARG A 517 10.86 6.68 4.15
C ARG A 517 10.61 6.39 2.69
N ASP A 518 11.36 5.47 2.11
CA ASP A 518 11.04 4.94 0.79
C ASP A 518 10.18 3.67 0.88
N ARG A 519 9.95 3.00 -0.26
CA ARG A 519 9.16 1.76 -0.29
C ARG A 519 9.76 0.62 0.56
N SER A 520 11.06 0.64 0.83
CA SER A 520 11.78 -0.44 1.49
C SER A 520 12.15 -0.10 2.94
N ARG A 521 12.65 1.11 3.21
CA ARG A 521 13.22 1.47 4.50
C ARG A 521 13.25 2.98 4.76
N PHE A 522 13.65 3.34 5.97
CA PHE A 522 14.07 4.68 6.34
C PHE A 522 15.53 4.92 6.00
N HIS A 523 15.77 6.16 5.56
CA HIS A 523 17.07 6.80 5.40
C HIS A 523 17.04 8.07 6.24
N THR A 524 17.80 8.09 7.33
CA THR A 524 17.97 9.30 8.15
C THR A 524 19.31 9.91 7.82
N PHE A 525 19.28 11.05 7.15
CA PHE A 525 20.44 11.83 6.75
C PHE A 525 20.77 12.86 7.81
N LYS A 526 21.99 12.79 8.35
CA LYS A 526 22.48 13.70 9.39
C LYS A 526 23.97 13.95 9.18
N GLU A 527 24.36 15.22 9.10
CA GLU A 527 25.76 15.65 8.98
C GLU A 527 26.53 15.07 7.77
N GLY A 528 25.82 14.56 6.76
CA GLY A 528 26.41 13.92 5.57
C GLY A 528 26.35 12.40 5.55
N ASP A 529 25.99 11.79 6.67
CA ASP A 529 25.85 10.35 6.80
C ASP A 529 24.38 9.93 6.68
N CYS A 530 24.16 8.66 6.34
CA CYS A 530 22.82 8.08 6.30
C CYS A 530 22.77 6.89 7.26
N SER A 531 21.66 6.72 7.97
CA SER A 531 21.41 5.58 8.87
C SER A 531 21.51 4.20 8.20
N CYS A 532 21.56 4.14 6.87
CA CYS A 532 21.80 2.90 6.15
C CYS A 532 23.26 2.50 6.00
N ASN A 533 24.22 3.37 6.34
CA ASN A 533 25.66 3.12 6.16
C ASN A 533 26.04 2.71 4.73
N ASP A 534 25.32 3.23 3.73
CA ASP A 534 25.43 2.85 2.30
C ASP A 534 25.14 1.37 2.01
N TYR A 535 24.59 0.65 2.98
CA TYR A 535 24.13 -0.73 2.88
C TYR A 535 22.61 -0.74 2.61
N TRP A 536 22.18 -0.38 1.40
CA TRP A 536 20.76 -0.19 1.10
C TRP A 536 20.25 -0.74 -0.22
#